data_AF-I1BKI9-F1
#
_entry.id   AF-I1BKI9-F1
#
_cell.length_a   1.000
_cell.length_b   1.000
_cell.length_c   1.000
_cell.angle_alpha   90.00
_cell.angle_beta   90.00
_cell.angle_gamma   90.00
#
_symmetry.space_group_name_H-M   'P 1'
#
loop_
_entity.id
_entity.type
_entity.pdbx_description
1 polymer ?
#
loop_
_entity_poly.entity_id
_entity_poly.type
_entity_poly.pdbx_seq_one_letter_code
_entity_poly.pdbx_strand_id
1 'polypeptide(L)'
;MQVEKKAKSNGDAIMRETSVKRNYTRYSDQDKVRFFKLLFERCLSAAAAAKQLGIHVRTAQKWAAEYEKDPDSIFEKRRKTGRPRILHDEHKNAILECIDENPPIVLDKVMKKLKQMFTKLKVSKTTLFDFYGLVKERCTSSGHCSQNTSDNNNHFGSDFR
;
A
#
# COMPACT_ATOMS: atom_id res chain seq x y z
N MET A 1 -12.05 -69.67 -17.58
CA MET A 1 -12.86 -68.49 -17.96
C MET A 1 -12.14 -67.25 -17.49
N GLN A 2 -11.73 -66.40 -18.43
CA GLN A 2 -11.19 -65.07 -18.17
C GLN A 2 -12.39 -64.13 -17.91
N VAL A 3 -12.33 -63.29 -16.87
CA VAL A 3 -13.27 -62.18 -16.69
C VAL A 3 -12.50 -60.91 -16.42
N GLU A 4 -12.90 -59.89 -17.16
CA GLU A 4 -12.14 -58.70 -17.54
C GLU A 4 -11.96 -57.69 -16.40
N LYS A 5 -10.82 -57.01 -16.43
CA LYS A 5 -10.51 -55.86 -15.58
C LYS A 5 -11.33 -54.65 -16.04
N LYS A 6 -12.23 -54.14 -15.20
CA LYS A 6 -12.92 -52.87 -15.46
C LYS A 6 -12.06 -51.70 -14.96
N ALA A 7 -11.47 -50.96 -15.90
CA ALA A 7 -10.72 -49.75 -15.66
C ALA A 7 -11.64 -48.63 -15.12
N LYS A 8 -11.16 -47.93 -14.09
CA LYS A 8 -11.80 -46.72 -13.53
C LYS A 8 -11.52 -45.55 -14.50
N SER A 9 -12.58 -44.90 -14.98
CA SER A 9 -12.46 -43.67 -15.77
C SER A 9 -12.02 -42.52 -14.87
N ASN A 10 -10.87 -41.93 -15.22
CA ASN A 10 -10.27 -40.78 -14.56
C ASN A 10 -11.17 -39.55 -14.69
N GLY A 11 -11.20 -38.75 -13.62
CA GLY A 11 -12.06 -37.57 -13.51
C GLY A 11 -11.70 -36.49 -14.52
N ASP A 12 -12.71 -36.00 -15.22
CA ASP A 12 -12.62 -34.80 -16.03
C ASP A 12 -12.48 -33.59 -15.10
N ALA A 13 -11.26 -33.06 -15.03
CA ALA A 13 -10.98 -31.79 -14.40
C ALA A 13 -11.67 -30.68 -15.21
N ILE A 14 -12.86 -30.28 -14.76
CA ILE A 14 -13.58 -29.11 -15.28
C ILE A 14 -12.67 -27.89 -15.07
N MET A 15 -12.04 -27.42 -16.15
CA MET A 15 -11.30 -26.16 -16.20
C MET A 15 -12.25 -25.04 -15.77
N ARG A 16 -11.97 -24.43 -14.61
CA ARG A 16 -12.69 -23.23 -14.17
C ARG A 16 -12.26 -22.09 -15.08
N GLU A 17 -13.20 -21.65 -15.90
CA GLU A 17 -13.08 -20.51 -16.81
C GLU A 17 -12.49 -19.29 -16.08
N THR A 18 -11.44 -18.72 -16.67
CA THR A 18 -10.75 -17.55 -16.14
C THR A 18 -11.72 -16.38 -16.08
N SER A 19 -12.11 -15.96 -14.87
CA SER A 19 -13.01 -14.83 -14.64
C SER A 19 -12.58 -13.61 -15.47
N VAL A 20 -13.44 -13.14 -16.36
CA VAL A 20 -13.23 -11.93 -17.15
C VAL A 20 -13.00 -10.77 -16.16
N LYS A 21 -11.79 -10.22 -16.18
CA LYS A 21 -11.40 -9.08 -15.33
C LYS A 21 -12.34 -7.92 -15.62
N ARG A 22 -13.09 -7.47 -14.61
CA ARG A 22 -14.00 -6.33 -14.77
C ARG A 22 -13.19 -5.09 -15.14
N ASN A 23 -13.59 -4.43 -16.23
CA ASN A 23 -13.05 -3.12 -16.59
C ASN A 23 -13.66 -2.08 -15.63
N TYR A 24 -12.82 -1.50 -14.78
CA TYR A 24 -13.24 -0.44 -13.87
C TYR A 24 -13.17 0.91 -14.58
N THR A 25 -14.29 1.66 -14.59
CA THR A 25 -14.28 3.05 -15.04
C THR A 25 -13.45 3.90 -14.09
N ARG A 26 -12.44 4.60 -14.63
CA ARG A 26 -11.59 5.52 -13.88
C ARG A 26 -11.93 6.94 -14.27
N TYR A 27 -12.31 7.75 -13.29
CA TYR A 27 -12.55 9.18 -13.48
C TYR A 27 -11.28 9.97 -13.13
N SER A 28 -11.03 11.00 -13.91
CA SER A 28 -9.94 11.95 -13.71
C SER A 28 -10.34 13.08 -12.76
N ASP A 29 -9.35 13.84 -12.28
CA ASP A 29 -9.61 15.05 -11.50
C ASP A 29 -10.32 16.12 -12.36
N GLN A 30 -10.12 16.11 -13.67
CA GLN A 30 -10.84 16.98 -14.60
C GLN A 30 -12.34 16.66 -14.68
N ASP A 31 -12.72 15.39 -14.58
CA ASP A 31 -14.13 14.97 -14.54
C ASP A 31 -14.82 15.50 -13.28
N LYS A 32 -14.11 15.50 -12.15
CA LYS A 32 -14.58 16.11 -10.89
C LYS A 32 -14.74 17.62 -11.03
N VAL A 33 -13.77 18.32 -11.62
CA VAL A 33 -13.86 19.78 -11.84
C VAL A 33 -15.06 20.12 -12.72
N ARG A 34 -15.24 19.41 -13.86
CA ARG A 34 -16.41 19.60 -14.73
C ARG A 34 -17.72 19.35 -14.00
N PHE A 35 -17.76 18.32 -13.14
CA PHE A 35 -18.92 18.01 -12.32
C PHE A 35 -19.26 19.14 -11.34
N PHE A 36 -18.30 19.63 -10.56
CA PHE A 36 -18.55 20.72 -9.61
C PHE A 36 -18.88 22.04 -10.29
N LYS A 37 -18.29 22.30 -11.47
CA LYS A 37 -18.69 23.44 -12.32
C LYS A 37 -20.18 23.41 -12.64
N LEU A 38 -20.71 22.25 -13.06
CA LEU A 38 -22.14 22.08 -13.33
C LEU A 38 -23.00 22.20 -12.06
N LEU A 39 -22.48 21.76 -10.92
CA LEU A 39 -23.19 21.79 -9.64
C LEU A 39 -23.36 23.22 -9.12
N PHE A 40 -22.31 24.04 -9.17
CA PHE A 40 -22.30 25.38 -8.59
C PHE A 40 -22.68 26.48 -9.59
N GLU A 41 -22.13 26.48 -10.80
CA GLU A 41 -22.38 27.56 -11.76
C GLU A 41 -23.74 27.43 -12.45
N ARG A 42 -24.21 26.20 -12.64
CA ARG A 42 -25.49 25.90 -13.32
C ARG A 42 -26.58 25.40 -12.38
N CYS A 43 -26.32 25.38 -11.08
CA CYS A 43 -27.23 24.93 -10.03
C CYS A 43 -27.90 23.57 -10.31
N LEU A 44 -27.18 22.65 -10.97
CA LEU A 44 -27.73 21.34 -11.31
C LEU A 44 -27.72 20.42 -10.10
N SER A 45 -28.66 19.47 -10.04
CA SER A 45 -28.56 18.37 -9.10
C SER A 45 -27.39 17.44 -9.46
N ALA A 46 -26.80 16.77 -8.47
CA ALA A 46 -25.71 15.82 -8.69
C ALA A 46 -26.08 14.74 -9.73
N ALA A 47 -27.34 14.29 -9.75
CA ALA A 47 -27.80 13.31 -10.72
C ALA A 47 -27.92 13.89 -12.14
N ALA A 48 -28.36 15.13 -12.29
CA ALA A 48 -28.45 15.80 -13.58
C ALA A 48 -27.05 16.06 -14.18
N ALA A 49 -26.12 16.60 -13.37
CA ALA A 49 -24.75 16.83 -13.78
C ALA A 49 -24.03 15.52 -14.15
N ALA A 50 -24.27 14.43 -13.39
CA ALA A 50 -23.71 13.12 -13.68
C ALA A 50 -24.14 12.58 -15.04
N LYS A 51 -25.45 12.65 -15.34
CA LYS A 51 -25.99 12.22 -16.65
C LYS A 51 -25.38 13.03 -17.80
N GLN A 52 -25.25 14.34 -17.63
CA GLN A 52 -24.68 15.22 -18.64
C GLN A 52 -23.20 14.90 -18.94
N LEU A 53 -22.44 14.49 -17.93
CA LEU A 53 -21.02 14.16 -18.07
C LEU A 53 -20.74 12.66 -18.31
N GLY A 54 -21.78 11.84 -18.42
CA GLY A 54 -21.62 10.38 -18.54
C GLY A 54 -21.00 9.72 -17.30
N ILE A 55 -21.05 10.39 -16.15
CA ILE A 55 -20.54 9.88 -14.86
C ILE A 55 -21.63 9.03 -14.22
N HIS A 56 -21.23 7.91 -13.64
CA HIS A 56 -22.17 7.09 -12.90
C HIS A 56 -22.77 7.88 -11.72
N VAL A 57 -24.10 7.98 -11.64
CA VAL A 57 -24.82 8.83 -10.67
C VAL A 57 -24.39 8.58 -9.23
N ARG A 58 -24.18 7.31 -8.83
CA ARG A 58 -23.72 6.97 -7.48
C ARG A 58 -22.34 7.55 -7.16
N THR A 59 -21.46 7.66 -8.16
CA THR A 59 -20.12 8.24 -7.98
C THR A 59 -20.22 9.75 -7.78
N ALA A 60 -21.01 10.43 -8.61
CA ALA A 60 -21.26 11.87 -8.49
C ALA A 60 -21.90 12.24 -7.14
N GLN A 61 -22.89 11.46 -6.68
CA GLN A 61 -23.49 11.65 -5.36
C GLN A 61 -22.48 11.48 -4.22
N LYS A 62 -21.57 10.49 -4.32
CA LYS A 62 -20.48 10.34 -3.35
C LYS A 62 -19.55 11.54 -3.35
N TRP A 63 -19.19 12.07 -4.51
CA TRP A 63 -18.36 13.27 -4.59
C TRP A 63 -19.03 14.49 -3.97
N ALA A 64 -20.33 14.70 -4.21
CA ALA A 64 -21.06 15.78 -3.56
C ALA A 64 -21.09 15.63 -2.04
N ALA A 65 -21.38 14.42 -1.54
CA ALA A 65 -21.41 14.15 -0.10
C ALA A 65 -20.02 14.21 0.57
N GLU A 66 -18.94 13.91 -0.15
CA GLU A 66 -17.56 14.07 0.34
C GLU A 66 -17.16 15.54 0.35
N TYR A 67 -17.53 16.31 -0.69
CA TYR A 67 -17.33 17.76 -0.74
C TYR A 67 -18.03 18.51 0.39
N GLU A 68 -19.25 18.11 0.76
CA GLU A 68 -19.96 18.69 1.92
C GLU A 68 -19.23 18.43 3.24
N LYS A 69 -18.46 17.35 3.35
CA LYS A 69 -17.71 17.01 4.56
C LYS A 69 -16.35 17.68 4.62
N ASP A 70 -15.62 17.60 3.51
CA ASP A 70 -14.25 18.08 3.38
C ASP A 70 -13.96 18.34 1.89
N PRO A 71 -14.07 19.60 1.44
CA PRO A 71 -13.87 19.96 0.04
C PRO A 71 -12.41 19.77 -0.41
N ASP A 72 -11.44 19.84 0.50
CA ASP A 72 -10.02 19.66 0.15
C ASP A 72 -9.73 18.18 -0.15
N SER A 73 -10.36 17.27 0.60
CA SER A 73 -10.17 15.82 0.45
C SER A 73 -10.60 15.25 -0.90
N ILE A 74 -11.49 15.93 -1.64
CA ILE A 74 -12.06 15.40 -2.88
C ILE A 74 -11.01 15.20 -3.98
N PHE A 75 -9.95 16.02 -3.98
CA PHE A 75 -8.83 15.94 -4.93
C PHE A 75 -7.62 15.20 -4.34
N GLU A 76 -7.63 14.92 -3.04
CA GLU A 76 -6.54 14.21 -2.40
C GLU A 76 -6.48 12.76 -2.87
N LYS A 77 -5.36 12.41 -3.50
CA LYS A 77 -5.04 11.02 -3.83
C LYS A 77 -4.55 10.35 -2.56
N ARG A 78 -5.47 9.73 -1.81
CA ARG A 78 -5.09 8.87 -0.68
C ARG A 78 -4.12 7.79 -1.17
N ARG A 79 -2.84 7.93 -0.79
CA ARG A 79 -1.87 6.87 -0.99
C ARG A 79 -2.39 5.67 -0.22
N LYS A 80 -2.49 4.53 -0.88
CA LYS A 80 -2.75 3.27 -0.19
C LYS A 80 -1.53 2.96 0.65
N THR A 81 -1.48 3.49 1.87
CA THR A 81 -0.53 3.01 2.88
C THR A 81 -0.83 1.53 3.04
N GLY A 82 0.12 0.70 2.60
CA GLY A 82 -0.01 -0.75 2.71
C GLY A 82 -0.15 -1.18 4.17
N ARG A 83 -0.22 -2.49 4.39
CA ARG A 83 -0.18 -3.04 5.75
C ARG A 83 1.05 -2.47 6.48
N PRO A 84 0.88 -1.95 7.72
CA PRO A 84 2.01 -1.50 8.52
C PRO A 84 3.07 -2.60 8.61
N ARG A 85 4.34 -2.21 8.49
CA ARG A 85 5.46 -3.15 8.62
C ARG A 85 5.48 -3.72 10.04
N ILE A 86 5.78 -5.00 10.18
CA ILE A 86 5.91 -5.66 11.50
C ILE A 86 7.25 -5.30 12.14
N LEU A 87 8.28 -5.05 11.33
CA LEU A 87 9.59 -4.62 11.77
C LEU A 87 9.75 -3.10 11.63
N HIS A 88 10.08 -2.42 12.72
CA HIS A 88 10.22 -0.97 12.84
C HIS A 88 11.66 -0.56 13.18
N ASP A 89 11.90 0.74 13.33
CA ASP A 89 13.24 1.30 13.55
C ASP A 89 13.89 0.83 14.85
N GLU A 90 13.11 0.58 15.90
CA GLU A 90 13.61 -0.01 17.15
C GLU A 90 14.22 -1.41 16.92
N HIS A 91 13.55 -2.25 16.13
CA HIS A 91 14.06 -3.58 15.78
C HIS A 91 15.31 -3.49 14.91
N LYS A 92 15.41 -2.46 14.07
CA LYS A 92 16.61 -2.19 13.27
C LYS A 92 17.80 -1.84 14.16
N ASN A 93 17.61 -0.98 15.17
CA ASN A 93 18.67 -0.60 16.09
C ASN A 93 19.19 -1.80 16.89
N ALA A 94 18.28 -2.66 17.37
CA ALA A 94 18.67 -3.89 18.05
C ALA A 94 19.48 -4.85 17.14
N ILE A 95 19.16 -4.91 15.84
CA ILE A 95 19.94 -5.69 14.87
C ILE A 95 21.32 -5.06 14.65
N LEU A 96 21.42 -3.73 14.55
CA LEU A 96 22.69 -3.03 14.39
C LEU A 96 23.61 -3.27 15.57
N GLU A 97 23.11 -3.09 16.80
CA GLU A 97 23.85 -3.38 18.03
C GLU A 97 24.37 -4.83 18.05
N CYS A 98 23.54 -5.78 17.60
CA CYS A 98 23.96 -7.18 17.48
C CYS A 98 25.09 -7.41 16.46
N ILE A 99 25.14 -6.64 15.38
CA ILE A 99 26.18 -6.72 14.35
C ILE A 99 27.45 -6.06 14.85
N ASP A 100 27.34 -4.89 15.49
CA ASP A 100 28.48 -4.13 16.02
C ASP A 100 29.21 -4.89 17.14
N GLU A 101 28.47 -5.56 18.03
CA GLU A 101 29.05 -6.44 19.05
C GLU A 101 29.80 -7.64 18.45
N ASN A 102 29.31 -8.19 17.33
CA ASN A 102 29.85 -9.41 16.75
C ASN A 102 29.52 -9.51 15.25
N PRO A 103 30.39 -9.00 14.35
CA PRO A 103 30.13 -9.00 12.90
C PRO A 103 29.81 -10.38 12.28
N PRO A 104 30.42 -11.51 12.71
CA PRO A 104 30.04 -12.84 12.24
C PRO A 104 28.78 -13.41 12.91
N ILE A 105 27.93 -12.60 13.56
CA ILE A 105 26.73 -13.07 14.23
C ILE A 105 25.78 -13.78 13.26
N VAL A 106 25.41 -15.01 13.62
CA VAL A 106 24.47 -15.84 12.87
C VAL A 106 23.04 -15.33 13.07
N LEU A 107 22.22 -15.31 12.00
CA LEU A 107 20.83 -14.84 12.01
C LEU A 107 19.97 -15.43 13.14
N ASP A 108 20.17 -16.70 13.48
CA ASP A 108 19.44 -17.37 14.57
C ASP A 108 19.71 -16.74 15.94
N LYS A 109 20.93 -16.22 16.17
CA LYS A 109 21.27 -15.50 17.40
C LYS A 109 20.58 -14.14 17.44
N VAL A 110 20.55 -13.42 16.33
CA VAL A 110 19.82 -12.14 16.19
C VAL A 110 18.32 -12.36 16.45
N MET A 111 17.75 -13.42 15.89
CA MET A 111 16.35 -13.80 16.11
C MET A 111 16.05 -14.09 17.58
N LYS A 112 16.95 -14.79 18.28
CA LYS A 112 16.81 -15.08 19.70
C LYS A 112 16.84 -13.80 20.54
N LYS A 113 17.81 -12.91 20.29
CA LYS A 113 17.91 -11.62 20.99
C LYS A 113 16.69 -10.73 20.74
N LEU A 114 16.22 -10.63 19.49
CA LEU A 114 15.01 -9.87 19.16
C LEU A 114 13.77 -10.39 19.89
N LYS A 115 13.59 -11.70 20.01
CA LYS A 115 12.47 -12.27 20.77
C LYS A 115 12.58 -12.01 22.28
N GLN A 116 13.80 -11.92 22.81
CA GLN A 116 14.03 -11.58 24.21
C GLN A 116 13.71 -10.11 24.49
N MET A 117 14.17 -9.20 23.63
CA MET A 117 13.92 -7.75 23.77
C MET A 117 12.46 -7.39 23.46
N PHE A 118 11.87 -8.04 22.46
CA PHE A 118 10.51 -7.78 21.99
C PHE A 118 9.64 -9.03 22.16
N THR A 119 9.20 -9.28 23.39
CA THR A 119 8.42 -10.48 23.75
C THR A 119 7.09 -10.62 22.98
N LYS A 120 6.54 -9.50 22.49
CA LYS A 120 5.31 -9.46 21.66
C LYS A 120 5.59 -9.62 20.16
N LEU A 121 6.85 -9.62 19.72
CA LEU A 121 7.22 -9.62 18.31
C LEU A 121 7.12 -11.04 17.72
N LYS A 122 6.12 -11.25 16.86
CA LYS A 122 5.96 -12.50 16.08
C LYS A 122 6.46 -12.31 14.66
N VAL A 123 7.72 -12.68 14.43
CA VAL A 123 8.40 -12.57 13.13
C VAL A 123 8.85 -13.97 12.68
N SER A 124 8.81 -14.25 11.37
CA SER A 124 9.37 -15.48 10.79
C SER A 124 10.86 -15.32 10.49
N LYS A 125 11.60 -16.43 10.34
CA LYS A 125 13.02 -16.37 9.94
C LYS A 125 13.22 -15.66 8.60
N THR A 126 12.31 -15.87 7.64
CA THR A 126 12.35 -15.24 6.31
C THR A 126 12.18 -13.74 6.37
N THR A 127 11.16 -13.24 7.10
CA THR A 127 10.96 -11.80 7.27
C THR A 127 12.14 -11.14 7.98
N LEU A 128 12.76 -11.83 8.94
CA LEU A 128 13.97 -11.32 9.58
C LEU A 128 15.17 -11.33 8.63
N PHE A 129 15.35 -12.37 7.83
CA PHE A 129 16.44 -12.45 6.85
C PHE A 129 16.36 -11.31 5.83
N ASP A 130 15.18 -11.09 5.25
CA ASP A 130 14.94 -10.00 4.29
C ASP A 130 15.24 -8.64 4.93
N PHE A 131 14.80 -8.44 6.18
CA PHE A 131 15.04 -7.21 6.91
C PHE A 131 16.52 -7.04 7.32
N TYR A 132 17.18 -8.11 7.75
CA TYR A 132 18.61 -8.12 8.08
C TYR A 132 19.46 -7.78 6.86
N GLY A 133 19.14 -8.32 5.68
CA GLY A 133 19.77 -7.95 4.41
C GLY A 133 19.67 -6.45 4.13
N LEU A 134 18.46 -5.89 4.24
CA LEU A 134 18.22 -4.45 4.06
C LEU A 134 18.99 -3.55 5.04
N VAL A 135 19.21 -4.02 6.27
CA VAL A 135 19.97 -3.29 7.29
C VAL A 135 21.46 -3.38 6.99
N LYS A 136 21.96 -4.57 6.66
CA LYS A 136 23.38 -4.84 6.37
C LYS A 136 23.87 -4.13 5.12
N GLU A 137 23.07 -4.08 4.04
CA GLU A 137 23.43 -3.37 2.80
C GLU A 137 23.73 -1.89 3.04
N ARG A 138 23.03 -1.24 3.98
CA ARG A 138 23.28 0.17 4.32
C ARG A 138 24.56 0.39 5.11
N CYS A 139 25.06 -0.62 5.81
CA CYS A 139 26.34 -0.56 6.53
C CYS A 139 27.53 -0.67 5.56
N THR A 140 27.41 -1.48 4.51
CA THR A 140 28.48 -1.63 3.50
C THR A 140 28.68 -0.40 2.61
N SER A 141 27.69 0.48 2.50
CA SER A 141 27.77 1.74 1.74
C SER A 141 28.06 2.97 2.60
N SER A 142 28.13 2.84 3.93
CA SER A 142 28.41 3.95 4.87
C SER A 142 29.90 4.09 5.16
N GLY A 143 30.72 4.14 4.11
CA GLY A 143 32.10 4.59 4.16
C GLY A 143 32.20 6.09 3.92
N HIS A 144 31.45 6.92 4.65
CA HIS A 144 31.79 8.32 4.96
C HIS A 144 30.74 8.90 5.91
N CYS A 145 31.13 9.04 7.18
CA CYS A 145 30.48 9.93 8.14
C CYS A 145 30.92 11.37 7.82
N SER A 146 29.96 12.27 7.63
CA SER A 146 30.14 13.70 7.92
C SER A 146 28.81 14.30 8.33
N GLN A 147 28.90 15.10 9.37
CA GLN A 147 27.84 15.55 10.26
C GLN A 147 27.01 16.70 9.69
N ASN A 148 25.75 16.74 10.12
CA ASN A 148 24.94 17.87 10.59
C ASN A 148 24.75 19.15 9.73
N THR A 149 23.48 19.56 9.60
CA THR A 149 22.87 20.88 9.94
C THR A 149 21.64 21.09 9.03
N SER A 150 20.42 20.99 9.59
CA SER A 150 19.53 22.10 9.99
C SER A 150 19.00 22.96 8.84
N ASP A 151 17.66 23.08 8.84
CA ASP A 151 16.83 24.15 8.28
C ASP A 151 16.70 24.29 6.75
N ASN A 152 15.49 24.02 6.25
CA ASN A 152 14.56 25.12 5.95
C ASN A 152 13.19 24.63 5.48
N ASN A 153 12.17 25.15 6.16
CA ASN A 153 10.78 25.19 5.72
C ASN A 153 10.66 25.92 4.39
N ASN A 154 9.92 25.35 3.44
CA ASN A 154 9.33 26.13 2.35
C ASN A 154 7.83 25.87 2.28
N HIS A 155 7.14 26.83 2.89
CA HIS A 155 5.76 27.24 2.73
C HIS A 155 5.44 27.43 1.24
N PHE A 156 4.61 26.57 0.66
CA PHE A 156 4.00 26.83 -0.65
C PHE A 156 2.62 27.44 -0.44
N GLY A 157 2.53 28.72 -0.81
CA GLY A 157 1.35 29.55 -0.69
C GLY A 157 0.17 29.05 -1.50
N SER A 158 -0.97 29.22 -0.88
CA SER A 158 -2.30 29.40 -1.44
C SER A 158 -2.33 30.52 -2.48
N ASP A 159 -2.96 30.28 -3.63
CA ASP A 159 -3.59 31.32 -4.46
C ASP A 159 -4.61 30.66 -5.41
N PHE A 160 -5.89 30.67 -5.03
CA PHE A 160 -7.00 30.60 -5.98
C PHE A 160 -8.06 31.61 -5.55
N ARG A 161 -8.16 32.67 -6.35
CA ARG A 161 -9.22 33.66 -6.38
C ARG A 161 -10.27 33.25 -7.40
#